data_AF-A0A2V9B2C0-F1
#
_entry.id   AF-A0A2V9B2C0-F1
#
_cell.length_a   1.000
_cell.length_b   1.000
_cell.length_c   1.000
_cell.angle_alpha   90.00
_cell.angle_beta   90.00
_cell.angle_gamma   90.00
#
_symmetry.space_group_name_H-M   'P 1'
#
loop_
_entity.id
_entity.type
_entity.pdbx_description
1 polymer ?
#
loop_
_entity_poly.entity_id
_entity_poly.type
_entity_poly.pdbx_seq_one_letter_code
_entity_poly.pdbx_strand_id
1 'polypeptide(L)'
;MAPEGGKEPLRAEFSPYSMGSDHDVYQDSSFKIPAIYLNDWPDRYIHTNFDSAANTDPTKLKRAAFIGAASGYSLASLKGKGDVFRLALFGNYGSPRRLEIYAIRRWILPSEEQENITWNWNLYERAVANSTESWLGPEGKLDLEIGTHRAIKATGDGLLRFARKTEPRGPLTVFGYDYFAEHAKAAGVATPKLLSYEGLWGAGEEYAYEVLNFVDAKRSAQQIRDAVSAEYGPVPLEMVVEYLRALEKIGVVEQAK
;
A
#
# COMPACT_ATOMS: atom_id res chain seq x y z
N MET A 1 28.18 -2.58 12.94
CA MET A 1 27.73 -1.20 13.24
C MET A 1 28.85 -0.23 12.85
N ALA A 2 28.57 1.06 12.66
CA ALA A 2 29.62 2.06 12.43
C ALA A 2 30.34 2.37 13.76
N PRO A 3 31.64 2.75 13.77
CA PRO A 3 32.35 3.09 15.00
C PRO A 3 31.67 4.21 15.80
N GLU A 4 31.27 5.28 15.12
CA GLU A 4 30.72 6.51 15.72
C GLU A 4 29.18 6.57 15.77
N GLY A 5 28.49 5.63 15.11
CA GLY A 5 27.01 5.59 15.14
C GLY A 5 26.46 4.87 16.37
N GLY A 6 25.15 5.03 16.58
CA GLY A 6 24.37 4.35 17.59
C GLY A 6 24.54 2.83 17.56
N LYS A 7 24.31 2.20 18.71
CA LYS A 7 24.46 0.74 18.90
C LYS A 7 23.13 0.03 19.12
N GLU A 8 22.04 0.79 19.08
CA GLU A 8 20.68 0.33 19.27
C GLU A 8 20.30 -0.68 18.16
N PRO A 9 19.44 -1.66 18.46
CA PRO A 9 18.88 -2.54 17.45
C PRO A 9 18.18 -1.77 16.33
N LEU A 10 18.19 -2.33 15.13
CA LEU A 10 17.38 -1.80 14.03
C LEU A 10 15.91 -2.09 14.34
N ARG A 11 15.13 -1.04 14.61
CA ARG A 11 13.68 -1.11 14.77
C ARG A 11 12.98 -0.98 13.42
N ALA A 12 13.29 -1.88 12.49
CA ALA A 12 12.60 -1.91 11.20
C ALA A 12 11.17 -2.38 11.41
N GLU A 13 10.17 -1.69 10.89
CA GLU A 13 8.76 -2.05 11.00
C GLU A 13 8.14 -2.19 9.60
N PHE A 14 7.18 -3.10 9.45
CA PHE A 14 6.35 -3.11 8.24
C PHE A 14 5.27 -2.05 8.43
N SER A 15 5.43 -0.92 7.76
CA SER A 15 4.41 0.13 7.72
C SER A 15 3.47 -0.12 6.55
N PRO A 16 2.20 0.33 6.64
CA PRO A 16 1.39 0.59 5.46
C PRO A 16 2.11 1.48 4.47
N TYR A 17 1.60 1.51 3.25
CA TYR A 17 2.00 2.52 2.28
C TYR A 17 1.81 3.93 2.87
N SER A 18 2.82 4.78 2.74
CA SER A 18 2.81 6.18 3.17
C SER A 18 3.27 7.04 2.01
N MET A 19 2.56 8.12 1.71
CA MET A 19 2.93 9.02 0.62
C MET A 19 4.14 9.89 0.96
N GLY A 20 4.61 10.66 -0.03
CA GLY A 20 5.60 11.73 0.17
C GLY A 20 6.99 11.41 -0.35
N SER A 21 7.14 10.42 -1.23
CA SER A 21 8.41 10.12 -1.89
C SER A 21 8.20 9.61 -3.32
N ASP A 22 9.28 9.46 -4.09
CA ASP A 22 9.21 9.10 -5.52
C ASP A 22 8.54 7.74 -5.79
N HIS A 23 8.47 6.86 -4.78
CA HIS A 23 7.79 5.57 -4.91
C HIS A 23 6.31 5.70 -5.26
N ASP A 24 5.68 6.84 -4.93
CA ASP A 24 4.28 7.17 -5.23
C ASP A 24 4.05 7.12 -6.75
N VAL A 25 5.04 7.53 -7.55
CA VAL A 25 4.93 7.53 -9.01
C VAL A 25 5.00 6.12 -9.57
N TYR A 26 5.92 5.29 -9.06
CA TYR A 26 6.16 3.95 -9.58
C TYR A 26 5.05 2.97 -9.19
N GLN A 27 4.57 3.08 -7.95
CA GLN A 27 3.56 2.16 -7.41
C GLN A 27 2.14 2.48 -7.86
N ASP A 28 1.91 3.69 -8.36
CA ASP A 28 0.64 4.12 -8.92
C ASP A 28 0.09 3.08 -9.92
N SER A 29 -1.22 2.80 -9.84
CA SER A 29 -1.82 1.71 -10.62
C SER A 29 -1.86 1.92 -12.14
N SER A 30 -1.42 3.06 -12.68
CA SER A 30 -1.14 3.19 -14.11
C SER A 30 0.24 2.63 -14.51
N PHE A 31 1.21 2.59 -13.60
CA PHE A 31 2.54 2.02 -13.81
C PHE A 31 2.70 0.62 -13.19
N LYS A 32 2.16 0.40 -11.99
CA LYS A 32 2.16 -0.89 -11.26
C LYS A 32 3.56 -1.47 -11.07
N ILE A 33 4.56 -0.64 -10.79
CA ILE A 33 5.93 -1.08 -10.55
C ILE A 33 6.11 -1.28 -9.04
N PRO A 34 6.35 -2.51 -8.55
CA PRO A 34 6.63 -2.74 -7.13
C PRO A 34 7.90 -2.01 -6.69
N ALA A 35 7.85 -1.38 -5.51
CA ALA A 35 8.98 -0.68 -4.93
C ALA A 35 9.31 -1.22 -3.53
N ILE A 36 10.60 -1.10 -3.15
CA ILE A 36 11.05 -1.27 -1.77
C ILE A 36 11.38 0.14 -1.27
N TYR A 37 10.52 0.67 -0.40
CA TYR A 37 10.72 1.96 0.24
C TYR A 37 11.26 1.77 1.66
N LEU A 38 12.39 2.41 1.96
CA LEU A 38 13.00 2.43 3.29
C LEU A 38 12.90 3.85 3.83
N ASN A 39 12.03 4.02 4.83
CA ASN A 39 11.78 5.30 5.48
C ASN A 39 12.43 5.33 6.88
N ASP A 40 13.03 6.46 7.27
CA ASP A 40 13.41 6.74 8.66
C ASP A 40 12.37 7.68 9.26
N TRP A 41 11.43 7.12 10.03
CA TRP A 41 10.33 7.87 10.62
C TRP A 41 10.11 7.52 12.09
N PRO A 42 9.83 8.50 12.97
CA PRO A 42 9.86 9.94 12.72
C PRO A 42 11.29 10.50 12.65
N ASP A 43 11.60 11.28 11.61
CA ASP A 43 12.82 12.09 11.55
C ASP A 43 12.59 13.43 12.28
N ARG A 44 13.47 13.76 13.21
CA ARG A 44 13.40 15.00 14.02
C ARG A 44 13.85 16.23 13.24
N TYR A 45 14.70 16.08 12.24
CA TYR A 45 15.40 17.18 11.58
C TYR A 45 14.88 17.48 10.18
N ILE A 46 14.05 16.60 9.61
CA ILE A 46 13.41 16.80 8.30
C ILE A 46 12.77 18.19 8.20
N HIS A 47 13.00 18.88 7.09
CA HIS A 47 12.51 20.25 6.80
C HIS A 47 12.97 21.33 7.80
N THR A 48 14.12 21.14 8.46
CA THR A 48 14.72 22.15 9.34
C THR A 48 16.15 22.50 8.92
N ASN A 49 16.68 23.60 9.43
CA ASN A 49 18.10 23.96 9.25
C ASN A 49 19.07 22.98 9.95
N PHE A 50 18.55 22.02 10.74
CA PHE A 50 19.35 20.97 11.36
C PHE A 50 19.44 19.71 10.49
N ASP A 51 18.77 19.65 9.34
CA ASP A 51 18.96 18.59 8.34
C ASP A 51 20.37 18.73 7.71
N SER A 52 21.34 18.11 8.39
CA SER A 52 22.75 18.21 8.07
C SER A 52 23.42 16.87 8.37
N ALA A 53 24.51 16.58 7.65
CA ALA A 53 25.25 15.33 7.83
C ALA A 53 25.72 15.10 9.27
N ALA A 54 25.95 16.16 10.06
CA ALA A 54 26.35 16.05 11.46
C ALA A 54 25.26 15.45 12.36
N ASN A 55 23.99 15.52 11.95
CA ASN A 55 22.86 15.01 12.70
C ASN A 55 22.36 13.64 12.20
N THR A 56 23.01 13.05 11.19
CA THR A 56 22.65 11.73 10.67
C THR A 56 23.47 10.63 11.35
N ASP A 57 22.79 9.60 11.86
CA ASP A 57 23.47 8.46 12.50
C ASP A 57 24.22 7.57 11.48
N PRO A 58 25.56 7.41 11.57
CA PRO A 58 26.33 6.60 10.62
C PRO A 58 26.00 5.10 10.65
N THR A 59 25.53 4.56 11.78
CA THR A 59 25.07 3.17 11.87
C THR A 59 23.76 2.99 11.12
N LYS A 60 22.80 3.93 11.24
CA LYS A 60 21.55 3.92 10.46
C LYS A 60 21.85 3.97 8.96
N LEU A 61 22.68 4.92 8.50
CA LEU A 61 23.09 5.02 7.09
C LEU A 61 23.73 3.72 6.59
N LYS A 62 24.67 3.15 7.35
CA LYS A 62 25.33 1.88 6.98
C LYS A 62 24.32 0.73 6.86
N ARG A 63 23.32 0.66 7.74
CA ARG A 63 22.27 -0.36 7.69
C ARG A 63 21.37 -0.16 6.47
N ALA A 64 20.91 1.06 6.21
CA ALA A 64 20.09 1.37 5.04
C ALA A 64 20.83 1.03 3.73
N ALA A 65 22.09 1.46 3.60
CA ALA A 65 22.93 1.15 2.43
C ALA A 65 23.11 -0.37 2.25
N PHE A 66 23.38 -1.11 3.34
CA PHE A 66 23.50 -2.56 3.30
C PHE A 66 22.18 -3.23 2.87
N ILE A 67 21.04 -2.85 3.43
CA ILE A 67 19.74 -3.45 3.11
C ILE A 67 19.36 -3.17 1.66
N GLY A 68 19.55 -1.94 1.18
CA GLY A 68 19.29 -1.58 -0.22
C GLY A 68 20.17 -2.37 -1.19
N ALA A 69 21.48 -2.39 -0.94
CA ALA A 69 22.43 -3.13 -1.79
C ALA A 69 22.19 -4.65 -1.76
N ALA A 70 21.93 -5.23 -0.59
CA ALA A 70 21.65 -6.66 -0.45
C ALA A 70 20.34 -7.05 -1.15
N SER A 71 19.29 -6.22 -1.03
CA SER A 71 18.03 -6.42 -1.75
C SER A 71 18.24 -6.41 -3.27
N GLY A 72 18.89 -5.36 -3.78
CA GLY A 72 19.16 -5.24 -5.23
C GLY A 72 20.03 -6.37 -5.76
N TYR A 73 21.12 -6.71 -5.06
CA TYR A 73 21.99 -7.82 -5.43
C TYR A 73 21.25 -9.16 -5.43
N SER A 74 20.44 -9.42 -4.40
CA SER A 74 19.70 -10.68 -4.28
C SER A 74 18.71 -10.85 -5.43
N LEU A 75 17.95 -9.80 -5.76
CA LEU A 75 16.99 -9.81 -6.88
C LEU A 75 17.71 -9.94 -8.24
N ALA A 76 18.81 -9.23 -8.45
CA ALA A 76 19.58 -9.30 -9.69
C ALA A 76 20.32 -10.63 -9.89
N SER A 77 20.52 -11.40 -8.81
CA SER A 77 21.29 -12.65 -8.83
C SER A 77 20.44 -13.92 -8.92
N LEU A 78 19.12 -13.81 -9.03
CA LEU A 78 18.23 -14.97 -9.16
C LEU A 78 18.49 -15.69 -10.51
N LYS A 79 18.87 -16.97 -10.48
CA LYS A 79 19.22 -17.74 -11.69
C LYS A 79 18.24 -18.85 -12.04
N GLY A 80 17.30 -19.16 -11.16
CA GLY A 80 16.29 -20.18 -11.42
C GLY A 80 15.40 -20.49 -10.22
N LYS A 81 14.58 -21.53 -10.35
CA LYS A 81 13.55 -21.90 -9.37
C LYS A 81 14.08 -22.09 -7.95
N GLY A 82 15.30 -22.64 -7.78
CA GLY A 82 15.90 -22.83 -6.46
C GLY A 82 16.14 -21.51 -5.71
N ASP A 83 16.54 -20.45 -6.41
CA ASP A 83 16.76 -19.13 -5.79
C ASP A 83 15.43 -18.45 -5.47
N VAL A 84 14.44 -18.59 -6.35
CA VAL A 84 13.07 -18.12 -6.11
C VAL A 84 12.44 -18.83 -4.91
N PHE A 85 12.67 -20.14 -4.74
CA PHE A 85 12.16 -20.90 -3.59
C PHE A 85 12.78 -20.39 -2.28
N ARG A 86 14.08 -20.10 -2.25
CA ARG A 86 14.72 -19.51 -1.07
C ARG A 86 14.15 -18.12 -0.75
N LEU A 87 13.96 -17.28 -1.78
CA LEU A 87 13.33 -15.97 -1.60
C LEU A 87 11.91 -16.09 -1.04
N ALA A 88 11.12 -17.04 -1.53
CA ALA A 88 9.80 -17.33 -1.03
C ALA A 88 9.80 -17.77 0.44
N LEU A 89 10.74 -18.62 0.85
CA LEU A 89 10.90 -18.97 2.26
C LEU A 89 11.15 -17.73 3.12
N PHE A 90 12.01 -16.80 2.69
CA PHE A 90 12.20 -15.52 3.39
C PHE A 90 10.91 -14.67 3.44
N GLY A 91 10.13 -14.64 2.36
CA GLY A 91 8.82 -13.98 2.33
C GLY A 91 7.84 -14.56 3.37
N ASN A 92 7.84 -15.89 3.53
CA ASN A 92 7.04 -16.58 4.55
C ASN A 92 7.56 -16.33 5.97
N TYR A 93 8.87 -16.27 6.17
CA TYR A 93 9.44 -15.87 7.47
C TYR A 93 9.06 -14.44 7.86
N GLY A 94 8.68 -13.59 6.90
CA GLY A 94 8.09 -12.27 7.17
C GLY A 94 6.62 -12.32 7.63
N SER A 95 5.90 -13.42 7.38
CA SER A 95 4.47 -13.55 7.68
C SER A 95 4.13 -13.42 9.18
N PRO A 96 4.85 -14.05 10.12
CA PRO A 96 4.60 -13.85 11.55
C PRO A 96 4.68 -12.39 11.99
N ARG A 97 5.58 -11.61 11.39
CA ARG A 97 5.75 -10.19 11.71
C ARG A 97 4.61 -9.33 11.17
N ARG A 98 4.11 -9.65 9.97
CA ARG A 98 2.89 -9.03 9.44
C ARG A 98 1.66 -9.42 10.27
N LEU A 99 1.57 -10.68 10.70
CA LEU A 99 0.49 -11.17 11.55
C LEU A 99 0.46 -10.46 12.91
N GLU A 100 1.61 -10.17 13.51
CA GLU A 100 1.69 -9.42 14.78
C GLU A 100 1.07 -8.03 14.65
N ILE A 101 1.49 -7.25 13.64
CA ILE A 101 0.98 -5.90 13.37
C ILE A 101 -0.52 -5.94 13.08
N TYR A 102 -0.94 -6.89 12.24
CA TYR A 102 -2.33 -7.15 11.94
C TYR A 102 -3.16 -7.47 13.20
N ALA A 103 -2.65 -8.32 14.10
CA ALA A 103 -3.38 -8.76 15.29
C ALA A 103 -3.64 -7.57 16.24
N ILE A 104 -2.65 -6.69 16.39
CA ILE A 104 -2.77 -5.45 17.17
C ILE A 104 -3.85 -4.54 16.56
N ARG A 105 -3.78 -4.31 15.24
CA ARG A 105 -4.76 -3.48 14.52
C ARG A 105 -6.17 -4.03 14.62
N ARG A 106 -6.34 -5.33 14.39
CA ARG A 106 -7.63 -6.01 14.51
C ARG A 106 -8.25 -5.83 15.89
N TRP A 107 -7.46 -5.89 16.95
CA TRP A 107 -7.99 -5.84 18.32
C TRP A 107 -8.68 -4.52 18.68
N ILE A 108 -8.29 -3.41 18.06
CA ILE A 108 -8.88 -2.09 18.30
C ILE A 108 -10.07 -1.77 17.38
N LEU A 109 -10.38 -2.62 16.40
CA LEU A 109 -11.44 -2.39 15.44
C LEU A 109 -12.81 -2.91 15.92
N PRO A 110 -13.93 -2.29 15.50
CA PRO A 110 -15.27 -2.85 15.65
C PRO A 110 -15.40 -4.21 14.94
N SER A 111 -16.31 -5.08 15.40
CA SER A 111 -16.43 -6.48 14.94
C SER A 111 -16.53 -6.65 13.42
N GLU A 112 -17.29 -5.80 12.73
CA GLU A 112 -17.41 -5.84 11.26
C GLU A 112 -16.06 -5.56 10.57
N GLU A 113 -15.30 -4.59 11.07
CA GLU A 113 -13.99 -4.24 10.54
C GLU A 113 -12.92 -5.27 10.94
N GLN A 114 -13.12 -6.01 12.04
CA GLN A 114 -12.28 -7.15 12.36
C GLN A 114 -12.41 -8.25 11.31
N GLU A 115 -13.63 -8.54 10.81
CA GLU A 115 -13.82 -9.52 9.73
C GLU A 115 -13.21 -9.02 8.42
N ASN A 116 -13.41 -7.73 8.11
CA ASN A 116 -12.85 -7.09 6.91
C ASN A 116 -11.31 -7.14 6.86
N ILE A 117 -10.64 -6.70 7.93
CA ILE A 117 -9.16 -6.73 7.98
C ILE A 117 -8.66 -8.18 7.92
N THR A 118 -9.36 -9.13 8.56
CA THR A 118 -9.00 -10.56 8.51
C THR A 118 -9.09 -11.09 7.09
N TRP A 119 -10.18 -10.76 6.38
CA TRP A 119 -10.38 -11.17 5.00
C TRP A 119 -9.28 -10.62 4.08
N ASN A 120 -8.97 -9.33 4.16
CA ASN A 120 -7.95 -8.70 3.31
C ASN A 120 -6.53 -9.19 3.63
N TRP A 121 -6.21 -9.44 4.91
CA TRP A 121 -4.94 -10.07 5.29
C TRP A 121 -4.79 -11.46 4.65
N ASN A 122 -5.84 -12.28 4.72
CA ASN A 122 -5.87 -13.59 4.08
C ASN A 122 -5.72 -13.52 2.55
N LEU A 123 -6.32 -12.50 1.92
CA LEU A 123 -6.16 -12.26 0.48
C LEU A 123 -4.72 -11.87 0.13
N TYR A 124 -4.08 -11.03 0.95
CA TYR A 124 -2.68 -10.63 0.77
C TYR A 124 -1.74 -11.83 0.88
N GLU A 125 -1.82 -12.61 1.95
CA GLU A 125 -0.95 -13.79 2.12
C GLU A 125 -1.16 -14.81 1.00
N ARG A 126 -2.42 -15.02 0.57
CA ARG A 126 -2.72 -15.86 -0.60
C ARG A 126 -2.10 -15.30 -1.88
N ALA A 127 -2.14 -13.98 -2.09
CA ALA A 127 -1.54 -13.36 -3.26
C ALA A 127 -0.01 -13.51 -3.27
N VAL A 128 0.64 -13.43 -2.11
CA VAL A 128 2.09 -13.69 -1.97
C VAL A 128 2.43 -15.14 -2.31
N ALA A 129 1.65 -16.11 -1.79
CA ALA A 129 1.84 -17.52 -2.13
C ALA A 129 1.58 -17.81 -3.61
N ASN A 130 0.45 -17.34 -4.16
CA ASN A 130 0.11 -17.53 -5.58
C ASN A 130 1.17 -16.91 -6.51
N SER A 131 1.69 -15.72 -6.15
CA SER A 131 2.76 -15.07 -6.90
C SER A 131 4.00 -15.96 -6.94
N THR A 132 4.42 -16.47 -5.78
CA THR A 132 5.54 -17.42 -5.67
C THR A 132 5.30 -18.70 -6.49
N GLU A 133 4.14 -19.32 -6.33
CA GLU A 133 3.76 -20.56 -7.01
C GLU A 133 3.79 -20.43 -8.53
N SER A 134 3.43 -19.25 -9.06
CA SER A 134 3.49 -18.99 -10.50
C SER A 134 4.89 -19.13 -11.11
N TRP A 135 5.94 -18.93 -10.31
CA TRP A 135 7.34 -19.09 -10.72
C TRP A 135 7.90 -20.49 -10.46
N LEU A 136 7.47 -21.11 -9.36
CA LEU A 136 8.01 -22.40 -8.90
C LEU A 136 7.29 -23.60 -9.52
N GLY A 137 5.99 -23.47 -9.80
CA GLY A 137 5.10 -24.56 -10.13
C GLY A 137 4.56 -25.29 -8.88
N PRO A 138 3.84 -26.42 -9.07
CA PRO A 138 3.12 -27.10 -7.98
C PRO A 138 4.00 -27.56 -6.81
N GLU A 139 5.29 -27.80 -7.05
CA GLU A 139 6.25 -28.22 -6.02
C GLU A 139 6.68 -27.09 -5.08
N GLY A 140 6.44 -25.83 -5.48
CA GLY A 140 6.69 -24.64 -4.66
C GLY A 140 5.46 -24.16 -3.91
N LYS A 141 4.41 -24.99 -3.79
CA LYS A 141 3.19 -24.65 -3.08
C LYS A 141 3.50 -24.38 -1.61
N LEU A 142 3.03 -23.23 -1.13
CA LEU A 142 3.15 -22.86 0.28
C LEU A 142 1.82 -23.18 0.95
N ASP A 143 1.83 -24.14 1.88
CA ASP A 143 0.66 -24.43 2.70
C ASP A 143 0.45 -23.28 3.70
N LEU A 144 -0.34 -22.30 3.28
CA LEU A 144 -0.84 -21.24 4.15
C LEU A 144 -2.12 -21.71 4.82
N GLU A 145 -2.14 -21.71 6.15
CA GLU A 145 -3.39 -21.80 6.90
C GLU A 145 -4.17 -20.48 6.71
N ILE A 146 -5.19 -20.54 5.85
CA ILE A 146 -6.04 -19.39 5.56
C ILE A 146 -7.39 -19.60 6.22
N GLY A 147 -7.77 -18.69 7.12
CA GLY A 147 -9.04 -18.75 7.82
C GLY A 147 -10.25 -18.60 6.90
N THR A 148 -11.41 -19.14 7.31
CA THR A 148 -12.67 -19.04 6.58
C THR A 148 -13.40 -17.74 6.92
N HIS A 149 -12.89 -16.60 6.48
CA HIS A 149 -13.57 -15.31 6.59
C HIS A 149 -14.31 -14.98 5.29
N ARG A 150 -15.27 -14.05 5.36
CA ARG A 150 -16.08 -13.66 4.19
C ARG A 150 -15.94 -12.17 3.93
N ALA A 151 -15.90 -11.82 2.65
CA ALA A 151 -16.03 -10.43 2.22
C ALA A 151 -17.38 -9.85 2.66
N ILE A 152 -17.40 -8.56 2.97
CA ILE A 152 -18.65 -7.83 3.20
C ILE A 152 -19.47 -7.87 1.90
N LYS A 153 -20.75 -8.21 2.01
CA LYS A 153 -21.62 -8.31 0.85
C LYS A 153 -21.94 -6.91 0.32
N ALA A 154 -21.47 -6.63 -0.89
CA ALA A 154 -21.81 -5.40 -1.59
C ALA A 154 -23.32 -5.24 -1.80
N THR A 155 -23.84 -4.03 -1.57
CA THR A 155 -25.23 -3.64 -1.85
C THR A 155 -25.25 -2.21 -2.42
N GLY A 156 -26.33 -1.84 -3.12
CA GLY A 156 -26.50 -0.50 -3.69
C GLY A 156 -25.30 -0.05 -4.52
N ASP A 157 -24.82 1.16 -4.27
CA ASP A 157 -23.63 1.73 -4.95
C ASP A 157 -22.33 0.95 -4.64
N GLY A 158 -22.29 0.10 -3.61
CA GLY A 158 -21.16 -0.78 -3.33
C GLY A 158 -20.91 -1.85 -4.41
N LEU A 159 -21.90 -2.09 -5.28
CA LEU A 159 -21.80 -3.00 -6.43
C LEU A 159 -21.13 -2.36 -7.65
N LEU A 160 -21.00 -1.03 -7.69
CA LEU A 160 -20.39 -0.32 -8.80
C LEU A 160 -18.95 -0.78 -9.01
N ARG A 161 -18.51 -0.83 -10.26
CA ARG A 161 -17.16 -1.19 -10.67
C ARG A 161 -16.62 -0.08 -11.55
N PHE A 162 -15.34 0.22 -11.39
CA PHE A 162 -14.67 1.25 -12.17
C PHE A 162 -13.38 0.67 -12.76
N ALA A 163 -12.99 1.17 -13.93
CA ALA A 163 -11.73 0.87 -14.59
C ALA A 163 -10.88 2.15 -14.64
N ARG A 164 -9.60 2.04 -14.27
CA ARG A 164 -8.65 3.15 -14.40
C ARG A 164 -8.32 3.36 -15.87
N LYS A 165 -8.45 4.59 -16.36
CA LYS A 165 -8.08 4.94 -17.73
C LYS A 165 -6.56 4.95 -17.88
N THR A 166 -6.10 4.81 -19.12
CA THR A 166 -4.67 4.86 -19.43
C THR A 166 -4.07 6.25 -19.28
N GLU A 167 -4.91 7.29 -19.40
CA GLU A 167 -4.52 8.69 -19.22
C GLU A 167 -5.54 9.38 -18.29
N PRO A 168 -5.10 10.25 -17.37
CA PRO A 168 -3.70 10.57 -17.08
C PRO A 168 -2.95 9.42 -16.39
N ARG A 169 -1.65 9.29 -16.68
CA ARG A 169 -0.74 8.39 -15.96
C ARG A 169 -0.15 9.05 -14.71
N GLY A 170 0.20 8.21 -13.75
CA GLY A 170 0.80 8.60 -12.48
C GLY A 170 -0.22 9.02 -11.42
N PRO A 171 0.26 9.35 -10.22
CA PRO A 171 -0.57 9.87 -9.14
C PRO A 171 -1.21 11.18 -9.54
N LEU A 172 -2.37 11.48 -8.95
CA LEU A 172 -3.09 12.73 -9.23
C LEU A 172 -2.42 13.96 -8.61
N THR A 173 -1.57 13.76 -7.61
CA THR A 173 -0.81 14.81 -6.96
C THR A 173 0.68 14.47 -7.06
N VAL A 174 1.47 15.43 -7.51
CA VAL A 174 2.93 15.40 -7.54
C VAL A 174 3.46 16.75 -7.05
N PHE A 175 4.78 16.88 -6.86
CA PHE A 175 5.36 18.13 -6.43
C PHE A 175 4.99 19.29 -7.38
N GLY A 176 4.25 20.27 -6.85
CA GLY A 176 3.85 21.47 -7.57
C GLY A 176 2.64 21.30 -8.51
N TYR A 177 1.97 20.15 -8.53
CA TYR A 177 0.81 19.93 -9.39
C TYR A 177 -0.23 18.99 -8.78
N ASP A 178 -1.51 19.38 -8.87
CA ASP A 178 -2.67 18.60 -8.45
C ASP A 178 -3.67 18.51 -9.60
N TYR A 179 -3.70 17.35 -10.25
CA TYR A 179 -4.60 17.04 -11.36
C TYR A 179 -6.07 17.14 -10.93
N PHE A 180 -6.39 16.65 -9.73
CA PHE A 180 -7.77 16.66 -9.27
C PHE A 180 -8.25 18.11 -9.12
N ALA A 181 -7.48 18.95 -8.43
CA ALA A 181 -7.82 20.34 -8.20
C ALA A 181 -7.96 21.15 -9.50
N GLU A 182 -7.07 20.92 -10.47
CA GLU A 182 -7.14 21.59 -11.78
C GLU A 182 -8.44 21.24 -12.53
N HIS A 183 -8.78 19.95 -12.60
CA HIS A 183 -9.88 19.48 -13.44
C HIS A 183 -11.25 19.55 -12.75
N ALA A 184 -11.31 19.49 -11.42
CA ALA A 184 -12.57 19.43 -10.67
C ALA A 184 -13.46 20.66 -10.92
N LYS A 185 -12.87 21.86 -10.96
CA LYS A 185 -13.62 23.12 -11.18
C LYS A 185 -14.31 23.12 -12.55
N ALA A 186 -13.59 22.75 -13.60
CA ALA A 186 -14.14 22.70 -14.95
C ALA A 186 -15.25 21.63 -15.09
N ALA A 187 -15.13 20.53 -14.36
CA ALA A 187 -16.12 19.45 -14.34
C ALA A 187 -17.32 19.70 -13.39
N GLY A 188 -17.35 20.82 -12.66
CA GLY A 188 -18.39 21.11 -11.66
C GLY A 188 -18.40 20.09 -10.51
N VAL A 189 -17.22 19.55 -10.17
CA VAL A 189 -17.03 18.54 -9.12
C VAL A 189 -16.59 19.25 -7.85
N ALA A 190 -17.31 19.02 -6.74
CA ALA A 190 -16.88 19.46 -5.43
C ALA A 190 -15.72 18.60 -4.91
N THR A 191 -14.87 19.17 -4.06
CA THR A 191 -13.78 18.43 -3.41
C THR A 191 -14.34 17.25 -2.59
N PRO A 192 -13.98 15.99 -2.92
CA PRO A 192 -14.50 14.83 -2.23
C PRO A 192 -14.05 14.79 -0.78
N LYS A 193 -14.96 14.39 0.11
CA LYS A 193 -14.69 14.30 1.57
C LYS A 193 -13.53 13.37 1.92
N LEU A 194 -13.28 12.37 1.08
CA LEU A 194 -12.19 11.42 1.26
C LEU A 194 -10.82 12.11 1.35
N LEU A 195 -10.60 13.17 0.57
CA LEU A 195 -9.32 13.89 0.52
C LEU A 195 -8.96 14.59 1.84
N SER A 196 -9.95 14.87 2.69
CA SER A 196 -9.76 15.46 4.02
C SER A 196 -10.09 14.48 5.15
N TYR A 197 -10.17 13.18 4.85
CA TYR A 197 -10.51 12.17 5.84
C TYR A 197 -9.32 11.90 6.78
N GLU A 198 -9.59 11.70 8.06
CA GLU A 198 -8.59 11.26 9.03
C GLU A 198 -8.98 9.90 9.58
N GLY A 199 -8.16 8.90 9.25
CA GLY A 199 -8.34 7.52 9.68
C GLY A 199 -7.57 7.20 10.95
N LEU A 200 -7.55 5.91 11.31
CA LEU A 200 -6.76 5.45 12.46
C LEU A 200 -5.25 5.45 12.16
N TRP A 201 -4.87 5.15 10.90
CA TRP A 201 -3.48 4.93 10.49
C TRP A 201 -3.09 5.64 9.20
N GLY A 202 -3.93 6.52 8.67
CA GLY A 202 -3.68 7.27 7.44
C GLY A 202 -4.53 8.53 7.36
N ALA A 203 -4.19 9.40 6.41
CA ALA A 203 -4.88 10.63 6.09
C ALA A 203 -5.45 10.58 4.66
N GLY A 204 -6.29 11.56 4.34
CA GLY A 204 -7.15 11.52 3.17
C GLY A 204 -6.42 11.33 1.85
N GLU A 205 -5.18 11.82 1.74
CA GLU A 205 -4.34 11.61 0.55
C GLU A 205 -3.99 10.13 0.36
N GLU A 206 -3.58 9.41 1.42
CA GLU A 206 -3.27 7.98 1.32
C GLU A 206 -4.52 7.14 1.04
N TYR A 207 -5.64 7.48 1.67
CA TYR A 207 -6.93 6.86 1.38
C TYR A 207 -7.31 7.05 -0.10
N ALA A 208 -7.23 8.27 -0.63
CA ALA A 208 -7.58 8.59 -2.00
C ALA A 208 -6.64 7.91 -3.02
N TYR A 209 -5.33 7.93 -2.74
CA TYR A 209 -4.33 7.28 -3.56
C TYR A 209 -4.57 5.77 -3.65
N GLU A 210 -4.80 5.09 -2.53
CA GLU A 210 -5.08 3.64 -2.55
C GLU A 210 -6.45 3.29 -3.15
N VAL A 211 -7.47 4.13 -2.96
CA VAL A 211 -8.75 3.94 -3.67
C VAL A 211 -8.52 3.90 -5.18
N LEU A 212 -7.76 4.85 -5.75
CA LEU A 212 -7.43 4.85 -7.17
C LEU A 212 -6.55 3.64 -7.55
N ASN A 213 -5.62 3.22 -6.69
CA ASN A 213 -4.76 2.08 -6.97
C ASN A 213 -5.54 0.76 -7.09
N PHE A 214 -6.60 0.60 -6.30
CA PHE A 214 -7.43 -0.61 -6.35
C PHE A 214 -8.45 -0.64 -7.49
N VAL A 215 -8.62 0.44 -8.26
CA VAL A 215 -9.50 0.48 -9.44
C VAL A 215 -8.95 -0.38 -10.58
N ASP A 216 -9.54 -1.55 -10.82
CA ASP A 216 -9.04 -2.53 -11.79
C ASP A 216 -10.13 -3.21 -12.66
N ALA A 217 -11.34 -2.64 -12.71
CA ALA A 217 -12.56 -3.20 -13.31
C ALA A 217 -13.11 -4.47 -12.62
N LYS A 218 -12.35 -5.12 -11.74
CA LYS A 218 -12.68 -6.40 -11.09
C LYS A 218 -13.07 -6.26 -9.63
N ARG A 219 -12.66 -5.19 -8.94
CA ARG A 219 -13.17 -4.87 -7.61
C ARG A 219 -14.43 -4.03 -7.71
N SER A 220 -15.43 -4.34 -6.90
CA SER A 220 -16.54 -3.42 -6.66
C SER A 220 -16.12 -2.31 -5.71
N ALA A 221 -16.89 -1.22 -5.64
CA ALA A 221 -16.64 -0.11 -4.73
C ALA A 221 -16.57 -0.58 -3.25
N GLN A 222 -17.40 -1.56 -2.87
CA GLN A 222 -17.29 -2.21 -1.55
C GLN A 222 -15.93 -2.87 -1.35
N GLN A 223 -15.46 -3.67 -2.32
CA GLN A 223 -14.18 -4.37 -2.19
C GLN A 223 -12.99 -3.40 -2.16
N ILE A 224 -13.07 -2.28 -2.88
CA ILE A 224 -12.07 -1.21 -2.82
C ILE A 224 -12.06 -0.59 -1.42
N ARG A 225 -13.24 -0.17 -0.93
CA ARG A 225 -13.41 0.38 0.43
C ARG A 225 -12.88 -0.57 1.50
N ASP A 226 -13.20 -1.86 1.39
CA ASP A 226 -12.80 -2.91 2.32
C ASP A 226 -11.27 -3.05 2.37
N ALA A 227 -10.62 -3.07 1.20
CA ALA A 227 -9.16 -3.14 1.09
C ALA A 227 -8.47 -1.90 1.68
N VAL A 228 -8.96 -0.70 1.35
CA VAL A 228 -8.43 0.57 1.89
C VAL A 228 -8.65 0.65 3.40
N SER A 229 -9.81 0.20 3.88
CA SER A 229 -10.11 0.13 5.31
C SER A 229 -9.15 -0.79 6.07
N ALA A 230 -8.78 -1.93 5.46
CA ALA A 230 -7.83 -2.85 6.07
C ALA A 230 -6.42 -2.25 6.21
N GLU A 231 -6.04 -1.33 5.32
CA GLU A 231 -4.70 -0.71 5.29
C GLU A 231 -4.58 0.48 6.28
N TYR A 232 -5.58 1.37 6.28
CA TYR A 232 -5.53 2.66 7.00
C TYR A 232 -6.53 2.78 8.15
N GLY A 233 -7.47 1.85 8.25
CA GLY A 233 -8.57 1.86 9.21
C GLY A 233 -9.90 2.23 8.56
N PRO A 234 -11.01 2.08 9.30
CA PRO A 234 -12.37 2.18 8.78
C PRO A 234 -12.62 3.44 7.98
N VAL A 235 -13.24 3.31 6.80
CA VAL A 235 -13.66 4.44 5.96
C VAL A 235 -15.08 4.21 5.42
N PRO A 236 -15.95 5.23 5.42
CA PRO A 236 -17.30 5.08 4.92
C PRO A 236 -17.36 4.79 3.42
N LEU A 237 -18.26 3.88 3.01
CA LEU A 237 -18.41 3.49 1.61
C LEU A 237 -18.84 4.67 0.73
N GLU A 238 -19.71 5.52 1.26
CA GLU A 238 -20.20 6.70 0.56
C GLU A 238 -19.08 7.66 0.16
N MET A 239 -18.02 7.80 0.97
CA MET A 239 -16.88 8.65 0.65
C MET A 239 -16.04 8.05 -0.48
N VAL A 240 -15.86 6.72 -0.47
CA VAL A 240 -15.17 6.00 -1.55
C VAL A 240 -15.94 6.10 -2.85
N VAL A 241 -17.27 5.91 -2.82
CA VAL A 241 -18.13 6.05 -4.02
C VAL A 241 -18.17 7.50 -4.52
N GLU A 242 -18.26 8.48 -3.63
CA GLU A 242 -18.20 9.91 -3.96
C GLU A 242 -16.90 10.23 -4.71
N TYR A 243 -15.75 9.74 -4.19
CA TYR A 243 -14.46 9.93 -4.82
C TYR A 243 -14.37 9.22 -6.19
N LEU A 244 -14.80 7.97 -6.32
CA LEU A 244 -14.81 7.24 -7.59
C LEU A 244 -15.66 7.94 -8.67
N ARG A 245 -16.83 8.47 -8.30
CA ARG A 245 -17.68 9.26 -9.22
C ARG A 245 -17.05 10.59 -9.59
N ALA A 246 -16.34 11.24 -8.66
CA ALA A 246 -15.58 12.44 -8.94
C ALA A 246 -14.46 12.16 -9.95
N LEU A 247 -13.70 11.08 -9.76
CA LEU A 247 -12.67 10.61 -10.68
C LEU A 247 -13.21 10.29 -12.07
N GLU A 248 -14.41 9.70 -12.16
CA GLU A 248 -15.07 9.44 -13.44
C GLU A 248 -15.36 10.74 -14.19
N LYS A 249 -15.91 11.74 -13.49
CA LYS A 249 -16.26 13.05 -14.06
C LYS A 249 -15.05 13.84 -14.55
N ILE A 250 -13.90 13.73 -13.87
CA ILE A 250 -12.65 14.37 -14.32
C ILE A 250 -11.83 13.49 -15.28
N GLY A 251 -12.39 12.35 -15.71
CA GLY A 251 -11.82 11.52 -16.76
C GLY A 251 -10.66 10.63 -16.33
N VAL A 252 -10.48 10.35 -15.04
CA VAL A 252 -9.41 9.46 -14.53
C VAL A 252 -9.83 7.99 -14.55
N VAL A 253 -11.11 7.73 -14.29
CA VAL A 253 -11.70 6.40 -14.37
C VAL A 253 -12.93 6.39 -15.28
N GLU A 254 -13.48 5.21 -15.52
CA GLU A 254 -14.79 5.00 -16.14
C GLU A 254 -15.53 3.87 -15.42
N GLN A 255 -16.86 3.97 -15.35
CA GLN A 255 -17.65 2.86 -14.84
C GLN A 255 -17.50 1.62 -15.74
N ALA A 256 -17.06 0.52 -15.15
CA ALA A 256 -16.97 -0.78 -15.79
C ALA A 256 -18.35 -1.43 -15.89
N LYS A 257 -18.57 -2.19 -16.97
CA LYS A 257 -19.80 -2.96 -17.21
C LYS A 257 -19.83 -4.26 -16.42
#